data_AF-A0A3S1BTV2-F1
#
_entry.id   AF-A0A3S1BTV2-F1
#
_cell.length_a   1.000
_cell.length_b   1.000
_cell.length_c   1.000
_cell.angle_alpha   90.00
_cell.angle_beta   90.00
_cell.angle_gamma   90.00
#
_symmetry.space_group_name_H-M   'P 1'
#
loop_
_entity.id
_entity.type
_entity.pdbx_description
1 polymer ?
#
loop_
_entity_poly.entity_id
_entity_poly.type
_entity_poly.pdbx_seq_one_letter_code
_entity_poly.pdbx_strand_id
1 'polypeptide(L)'
;MLAETLRCKPMLAETLRCKPMLAETLRCKPMLAETLRCKPMLAETLRCKPMLAETLRCKPMLAETLRCKPMLAETLRCKPMLAETLRCKPMLAETLRCKPMLAETLRCKPMLAETLRCKPMLAETLRCKPMLAETLRCKPMLAETLRCKPMLAETLRCKPMLAETLRCKPMLAETLRCKPMLAETLRCKPMLAETLRCKPMLAETLRCKPMLAETLRCKPMLAETLRCKPMLAETLRCKPMLAETLRCKPMLAETLRCKPMLAETLRCYPVLAETLRCKPMLAETLRCKPMLAETLRVSRDAPVLASVSRDAPVLAGVSDRWSALVQTSSADCLTPQAARLLMALPDTPA
;
A
#
# COMPACT_ATOMS: atom_id res chain seq x y z
N MET A 1 -19.59 40.08 -19.59
CA MET A 1 -18.21 40.52 -19.90
C MET A 1 -17.28 39.31 -19.84
N LEU A 2 -16.87 38.81 -21.01
CA LEU A 2 -15.70 37.94 -21.13
C LEU A 2 -14.49 38.81 -20.78
N ALA A 3 -13.81 38.53 -19.68
CA ALA A 3 -12.51 39.11 -19.43
C ALA A 3 -11.47 38.07 -19.80
N GLU A 4 -10.72 38.31 -20.88
CA GLU A 4 -9.59 37.48 -21.31
C GLU A 4 -8.63 37.23 -20.14
N THR A 5 -8.30 38.29 -19.39
CA THR A 5 -7.48 38.15 -18.19
C THR A 5 -7.94 39.03 -17.04
N LEU A 6 -8.26 38.42 -15.90
CA LEU A 6 -8.52 39.10 -14.64
C LEU A 6 -7.34 38.92 -13.70
N ARG A 7 -6.79 40.03 -13.20
CA ARG A 7 -5.62 40.05 -12.31
C ARG A 7 -5.96 40.78 -11.01
N CYS A 8 -5.91 40.08 -9.90
CA CYS A 8 -6.09 40.66 -8.57
C CYS A 8 -4.75 40.63 -7.83
N LYS A 9 -4.16 41.80 -7.58
CA LYS A 9 -2.84 41.95 -6.93
C LYS A 9 -2.82 43.01 -5.81
N PRO A 10 -3.75 42.97 -4.83
CA PRO A 10 -3.65 43.91 -3.71
C PRO A 10 -2.41 43.59 -2.85
N MET A 11 -1.80 44.60 -2.25
CA MET A 11 -0.71 44.36 -1.29
C MET A 11 -1.26 43.76 -0.01
N LEU A 12 -2.29 44.40 0.56
CA LEU A 12 -2.97 43.98 1.78
C LEU A 12 -4.46 43.80 1.49
N ALA A 13 -5.05 42.72 1.97
CA ALA A 13 -6.48 42.54 1.96
C ALA A 13 -6.91 41.65 3.12
N GLU A 14 -7.71 42.16 4.06
CA GLU A 14 -8.39 41.31 5.04
C GLU A 14 -9.22 40.24 4.31
N THR A 15 -10.02 40.66 3.32
CA THR A 15 -10.74 39.72 2.46
C THR A 15 -10.64 40.08 0.99
N LEU A 16 -10.16 39.14 0.16
CA LEU A 16 -10.16 39.24 -1.30
C LEU A 16 -11.09 38.19 -1.90
N ARG A 17 -12.13 38.64 -2.62
CA ARG A 17 -13.14 37.77 -3.23
C ARG A 17 -13.14 37.95 -4.75
N CYS A 18 -12.75 36.91 -5.48
CA CYS A 18 -12.79 36.89 -6.95
C CYS A 18 -13.91 35.95 -7.40
N LYS A 19 -14.97 36.50 -8.01
CA LYS A 19 -16.14 35.75 -8.49
C LYS A 19 -16.56 36.10 -9.93
N PRO A 20 -15.66 36.05 -10.92
CA PRO A 20 -16.09 36.29 -12.30
C PRO A 20 -16.99 35.16 -12.79
N MET A 21 -17.94 35.47 -13.67
CA MET A 21 -18.72 34.44 -14.34
C MET A 21 -17.86 33.68 -15.36
N LEU A 22 -17.21 34.41 -16.27
CA LEU A 22 -16.32 33.88 -17.29
C LEU A 22 -14.95 34.55 -17.18
N ALA A 23 -13.89 33.77 -17.21
CA ALA A 23 -12.53 34.29 -17.36
C ALA A 23 -11.67 33.25 -18.06
N GLU A 24 -11.07 33.57 -19.20
CA GLU A 24 -10.06 32.69 -19.80
C GLU A 24 -8.91 32.51 -18.79
N THR A 25 -8.43 33.62 -18.21
CA THR A 25 -7.45 33.54 -17.12
C THR A 25 -7.82 34.40 -15.90
N LEU A 26 -7.84 33.79 -14.70
CA LEU A 26 -7.96 34.48 -13.41
C LEU A 26 -6.67 34.30 -12.60
N ARG A 27 -5.99 35.40 -12.28
CA ARG A 27 -4.73 35.41 -11.52
C ARG A 27 -4.88 36.21 -10.23
N CYS A 28 -4.82 35.53 -9.09
CA CYS A 28 -4.86 36.15 -7.76
C CYS A 28 -3.48 36.05 -7.11
N LYS A 29 -2.84 37.19 -6.87
CA LYS A 29 -1.51 37.30 -6.27
C LYS A 29 -1.46 38.41 -5.21
N PRO A 30 -2.26 38.34 -4.13
CA PRO A 30 -2.07 39.28 -3.03
C PRO A 30 -0.74 39.03 -2.32
N MET A 31 -0.13 40.05 -1.74
CA MET A 31 1.04 39.83 -0.86
C MET A 31 0.55 39.23 0.46
N LEU A 32 -0.38 39.90 1.12
CA LEU A 32 -0.97 39.48 2.40
C LEU A 32 -2.48 39.40 2.27
N ALA A 33 -3.07 38.26 2.64
CA ALA A 33 -4.51 38.17 2.78
C ALA A 33 -4.96 37.23 3.87
N GLU A 34 -5.69 37.72 4.87
CA GLU A 34 -6.32 36.85 5.88
C GLU A 34 -7.24 35.83 5.18
N THR A 35 -8.08 36.31 4.26
CA THR A 35 -8.94 35.43 3.46
C THR A 35 -8.91 35.72 1.96
N LEU A 36 -8.47 34.74 1.16
CA LEU A 36 -8.54 34.75 -0.30
C LEU A 36 -9.57 33.72 -0.80
N ARG A 37 -10.64 34.19 -1.46
CA ARG A 37 -11.72 33.34 -2.01
C ARG A 37 -11.83 33.51 -3.51
N CYS A 38 -11.49 32.48 -4.26
CA CYS A 38 -11.64 32.44 -5.73
C CYS A 38 -12.77 31.46 -6.10
N LYS A 39 -13.85 31.97 -6.70
CA LYS A 39 -15.03 31.20 -7.12
C LYS A 39 -15.51 31.62 -8.52
N PRO A 40 -14.70 31.45 -9.58
CA PRO A 40 -15.21 31.66 -10.92
C PRO A 40 -16.25 30.58 -11.28
N MET A 41 -17.21 30.89 -12.14
CA MET A 41 -18.09 29.85 -12.69
C MET A 41 -17.31 29.03 -13.74
N LEU A 42 -16.75 29.69 -14.75
CA LEU A 42 -15.90 29.09 -15.76
C LEU A 42 -14.53 29.78 -15.76
N ALA A 43 -13.45 28.98 -15.73
CA ALA A 43 -12.13 29.50 -16.03
C ALA A 43 -11.21 28.48 -16.69
N GLU A 44 -10.70 28.76 -17.89
CA GLU A 44 -9.67 27.92 -18.53
C GLU A 44 -8.45 27.80 -17.59
N THR A 45 -7.99 28.93 -17.04
CA THR A 45 -6.89 28.94 -16.08
C THR A 45 -7.17 29.78 -14.83
N LEU A 46 -7.16 29.14 -13.66
CA LEU A 46 -7.20 29.79 -12.35
C LEU A 46 -5.86 29.63 -11.63
N ARG A 47 -5.16 30.74 -11.37
CA ARG A 47 -3.87 30.77 -10.67
C ARG A 47 -3.94 31.60 -9.39
N CYS A 48 -3.83 30.94 -8.24
CA CYS A 48 -3.76 31.59 -6.93
C CYS A 48 -2.35 31.45 -6.36
N LYS A 49 -1.65 32.57 -6.16
CA LYS A 49 -0.30 32.64 -5.62
C LYS A 49 -0.16 33.77 -4.58
N PRO A 50 -0.86 33.72 -3.44
CA PRO A 50 -0.60 34.67 -2.36
C PRO A 50 0.80 34.43 -1.77
N MET A 51 1.44 35.46 -1.20
CA MET A 51 2.64 35.23 -0.40
C MET A 51 2.23 34.65 0.95
N LEU A 52 1.44 35.37 1.76
CA LEU A 52 0.83 34.85 2.99
C LEU A 52 -0.70 34.82 2.85
N ALA A 53 -1.32 33.73 3.29
CA ALA A 53 -2.75 33.72 3.52
C ALA A 53 -3.18 32.75 4.62
N GLU A 54 -3.84 33.23 5.68
CA GLU A 54 -4.43 32.33 6.69
C GLU A 54 -5.41 31.36 6.03
N THR A 55 -6.28 31.88 5.14
CA THR A 55 -7.24 31.04 4.42
C THR A 55 -7.28 31.30 2.91
N LEU A 56 -6.85 30.31 2.13
CA LEU A 56 -7.00 30.29 0.67
C LEU A 56 -8.07 29.27 0.26
N ARG A 57 -9.18 29.74 -0.31
CA ARG A 57 -10.29 28.92 -0.80
C ARG A 57 -10.48 29.09 -2.31
N CYS A 58 -10.21 28.02 -3.06
CA CYS A 58 -10.48 27.96 -4.51
C CYS A 58 -11.64 27.00 -4.78
N LYS A 59 -12.75 27.51 -5.32
CA LYS A 59 -13.95 26.73 -5.65
C LYS A 59 -14.50 27.14 -7.03
N PRO A 60 -13.77 26.92 -8.13
CA PRO A 60 -14.36 27.10 -9.45
C PRO A 60 -15.46 26.05 -9.68
N MET A 61 -16.47 26.36 -10.50
CA MET A 61 -17.38 25.31 -10.97
C MET A 61 -16.66 24.47 -12.03
N LEU A 62 -16.17 25.12 -13.08
CA LEU A 62 -15.42 24.50 -14.17
C LEU A 62 -14.04 25.15 -14.29
N ALA A 63 -12.97 24.34 -14.32
CA ALA A 63 -11.66 24.85 -14.70
C ALA A 63 -10.75 23.81 -15.35
N GLU A 64 -10.30 24.03 -16.58
CA GLU A 64 -9.29 23.16 -17.21
C GLU A 64 -8.03 23.09 -16.34
N THR A 65 -7.55 24.25 -15.86
CA THR A 65 -6.36 24.29 -15.00
C THR A 65 -6.56 25.12 -13.73
N LEU A 66 -6.54 24.45 -12.57
CA LEU A 66 -6.44 25.09 -11.25
C LEU A 66 -5.01 24.96 -10.71
N ARG A 67 -4.35 26.09 -10.43
CA ARG A 67 -3.02 26.14 -9.83
C ARG A 67 -3.01 26.98 -8.55
N CYS A 68 -2.83 26.33 -7.41
CA CYS A 68 -2.68 26.99 -6.10
C CYS A 68 -1.24 26.83 -5.61
N LYS A 69 -0.51 27.95 -5.48
CA LYS A 69 0.87 27.99 -5.01
C LYS A 69 1.08 29.15 -4.01
N PRO A 70 0.46 29.11 -2.82
CA PRO A 70 0.81 30.06 -1.77
C PRO A 70 2.25 29.81 -1.30
N MET A 71 2.94 30.83 -0.79
CA MET A 71 4.18 30.59 -0.04
C MET A 71 3.81 30.02 1.33
N LEU A 72 3.07 30.77 2.14
CA LEU A 72 2.55 30.32 3.43
C LEU A 72 1.02 30.31 3.42
N ALA A 73 0.41 29.24 3.92
CA ALA A 73 -1.01 29.26 4.23
C ALA A 73 -1.40 28.29 5.36
N GLU A 74 -2.00 28.79 6.45
CA GLU A 74 -2.56 27.91 7.48
C GLU A 74 -3.58 26.94 6.87
N THR A 75 -4.48 27.46 6.01
CA THR A 75 -5.50 26.65 5.37
C THR A 75 -5.62 26.86 3.87
N LEU A 76 -5.20 25.85 3.09
CA LEU A 76 -5.47 25.75 1.66
C LEU A 76 -6.66 24.81 1.40
N ARG A 77 -7.73 25.30 0.80
CA ARG A 77 -8.91 24.51 0.39
C ARG A 77 -9.19 24.64 -1.09
N CYS A 78 -8.97 23.57 -1.85
CA CYS A 78 -9.31 23.49 -3.27
C CYS A 78 -10.48 22.52 -3.47
N LYS A 79 -11.62 23.04 -3.96
CA LYS A 79 -12.84 22.27 -4.21
C LYS A 79 -13.48 22.67 -5.55
N PRO A 80 -12.84 22.39 -6.70
CA PRO A 80 -13.52 22.55 -7.98
C PRO A 80 -14.67 21.53 -8.10
N MET A 81 -15.69 21.81 -8.90
CA MET A 81 -16.62 20.76 -9.31
C MET A 81 -15.95 19.91 -10.38
N LEU A 82 -15.53 20.52 -11.50
CA LEU A 82 -14.79 19.85 -12.57
C LEU A 82 -13.43 20.52 -12.75
N ALA A 83 -12.37 19.72 -12.87
CA ALA A 83 -11.08 20.21 -13.34
C ALA A 83 -10.24 19.15 -14.03
N GLU A 84 -9.83 19.36 -15.29
CA GLU A 84 -8.86 18.48 -15.96
C GLU A 84 -7.56 18.40 -15.15
N THR A 85 -7.04 19.56 -14.71
CA THR A 85 -5.81 19.62 -13.93
C THR A 85 -5.92 20.47 -12.67
N LEU A 86 -5.78 19.82 -11.51
CA LEU A 86 -5.66 20.46 -10.21
C LEU A 86 -4.24 20.31 -9.66
N ARG A 87 -3.54 21.43 -9.46
CA ARG A 87 -2.17 21.47 -8.94
C ARG A 87 -2.08 22.34 -7.69
N CYS A 88 -1.84 21.69 -6.56
CA CYS A 88 -1.61 22.36 -5.28
C CYS A 88 -0.15 22.20 -4.85
N LYS A 89 0.59 23.30 -4.76
CA LYS A 89 2.01 23.33 -4.39
C LYS A 89 2.29 24.50 -3.42
N PRO A 90 1.75 24.48 -2.18
CA PRO A 90 2.19 25.44 -1.18
C PRO A 90 3.66 25.17 -0.80
N MET A 91 4.38 26.19 -0.32
CA MET A 91 5.66 25.93 0.35
C MET A 91 5.36 25.39 1.76
N LEU A 92 4.70 26.16 2.61
CA LEU A 92 4.22 25.71 3.92
C LEU A 92 2.70 25.75 3.98
N ALA A 93 2.09 24.70 4.54
CA ALA A 93 0.68 24.76 4.93
C ALA A 93 0.34 23.82 6.09
N GLU A 94 -0.20 24.34 7.19
CA GLU A 94 -0.72 23.49 8.28
C GLU A 94 -1.79 22.52 7.74
N THR A 95 -2.72 23.04 6.94
CA THR A 95 -3.81 22.23 6.39
C THR A 95 -3.99 22.42 4.88
N LEU A 96 -3.74 21.35 4.12
CA LEU A 96 -4.03 21.27 2.70
C LEU A 96 -5.20 20.31 2.43
N ARG A 97 -6.31 20.83 1.92
CA ARG A 97 -7.51 20.05 1.59
C ARG A 97 -7.86 20.18 0.11
N CYS A 98 -7.72 19.09 -0.63
CA CYS A 98 -8.14 18.99 -2.03
C CYS A 98 -9.34 18.04 -2.14
N LYS A 99 -10.49 18.56 -2.58
CA LYS A 99 -11.74 17.81 -2.74
C LYS A 99 -12.44 18.21 -4.05
N PRO A 100 -11.87 17.90 -5.23
CA PRO A 100 -12.62 18.05 -6.48
C PRO A 100 -13.79 17.04 -6.50
N MET A 101 -14.85 17.33 -7.25
CA MET A 101 -15.82 16.28 -7.57
C MET A 101 -15.19 15.39 -8.64
N LEU A 102 -14.86 15.93 -9.82
CA LEU A 102 -14.15 15.21 -10.87
C LEU A 102 -12.82 15.89 -11.20
N ALA A 103 -11.77 15.10 -11.37
CA ALA A 103 -10.52 15.59 -11.94
C ALA A 103 -9.72 14.51 -12.67
N GLU A 104 -9.37 14.72 -13.93
CA GLU A 104 -8.45 13.81 -14.65
C GLU A 104 -7.10 13.73 -13.92
N THR A 105 -6.57 14.88 -13.52
CA THR A 105 -5.28 14.94 -12.81
C THR A 105 -5.32 15.80 -11.55
N LEU A 106 -5.13 15.16 -10.40
CA LEU A 106 -4.92 15.82 -9.11
C LEU A 106 -3.47 15.65 -8.65
N ARG A 107 -2.74 16.76 -8.52
CA ARG A 107 -1.33 16.79 -8.08
C ARG A 107 -1.17 17.67 -6.83
N CYS A 108 -0.87 17.04 -5.70
CA CYS A 108 -0.54 17.73 -4.46
C CYS A 108 0.94 17.54 -4.12
N LYS A 109 1.69 18.64 -4.08
CA LYS A 109 3.13 18.66 -3.77
C LYS A 109 3.48 19.83 -2.84
N PRO A 110 3.02 19.84 -1.58
CA PRO A 110 3.54 20.80 -0.60
C PRO A 110 5.02 20.50 -0.31
N MET A 111 5.78 21.51 0.11
CA MET A 111 7.08 21.24 0.72
C MET A 111 6.85 20.71 2.14
N LEU A 112 6.25 21.52 3.02
CA LEU A 112 5.84 21.12 4.37
C LEU A 112 4.32 21.19 4.52
N ALA A 113 3.73 20.17 5.13
CA ALA A 113 2.35 20.26 5.60
C ALA A 113 2.06 19.35 6.78
N GLU A 114 1.58 19.87 7.91
CA GLU A 114 1.11 19.04 9.03
C GLU A 114 0.01 18.08 8.54
N THR A 115 -0.99 18.59 7.82
CA THR A 115 -2.10 17.78 7.34
C THR A 115 -2.38 17.95 5.84
N LEU A 116 -2.16 16.88 5.08
CA LEU A 116 -2.54 16.78 3.67
C LEU A 116 -3.72 15.84 3.50
N ARG A 117 -4.87 16.36 3.04
CA ARG A 117 -6.09 15.59 2.79
C ARG A 117 -6.53 15.71 1.34
N CYS A 118 -6.44 14.61 0.59
CA CYS A 118 -6.95 14.50 -0.78
C CYS A 118 -8.16 13.57 -0.81
N LYS A 119 -9.33 14.09 -1.18
CA LYS A 119 -10.59 13.35 -1.26
C LYS A 119 -11.37 13.73 -2.54
N PRO A 120 -10.88 13.40 -3.75
CA PRO A 120 -11.69 13.53 -4.94
C PRO A 120 -12.86 12.54 -4.90
N MET A 121 -13.97 12.81 -5.59
CA MET A 121 -14.96 11.78 -5.84
C MET A 121 -14.42 10.86 -6.95
N LEU A 122 -14.17 11.39 -8.15
CA LEU A 122 -13.53 10.67 -9.25
C LEU A 122 -12.20 11.33 -9.60
N ALA A 123 -11.16 10.52 -9.83
CA ALA A 123 -9.95 11.00 -10.47
C ALA A 123 -9.21 9.92 -11.25
N GLU A 124 -8.91 10.12 -12.52
CA GLU A 124 -8.05 9.20 -13.28
C GLU A 124 -6.67 9.10 -12.61
N THR A 125 -6.07 10.24 -12.28
CA THR A 125 -4.75 10.27 -11.66
C THR A 125 -4.69 11.14 -10.42
N LEU A 126 -4.45 10.51 -9.26
CA LEU A 126 -4.16 11.18 -8.00
C LEU A 126 -2.69 11.00 -7.61
N ARG A 127 -1.95 12.10 -7.53
CA ARG A 127 -0.52 12.10 -7.17
C ARG A 127 -0.27 13.00 -5.96
N CYS A 128 0.11 12.39 -4.84
CA CYS A 128 0.52 13.08 -3.62
C CYS A 128 2.01 12.88 -3.38
N LYS A 129 2.78 13.97 -3.40
CA LYS A 129 4.23 13.98 -3.18
C LYS A 129 4.64 15.15 -2.28
N PRO A 130 4.25 15.17 -0.99
CA PRO A 130 4.84 16.13 -0.05
C PRO A 130 6.32 15.82 0.16
N MET A 131 7.12 16.82 0.54
CA MET A 131 8.45 16.56 1.08
C MET A 131 8.30 16.05 2.52
N LEU A 132 7.75 16.88 3.42
CA LEU A 132 7.41 16.47 4.79
C LEU A 132 5.91 16.59 5.02
N ALA A 133 5.32 15.59 5.68
CA ALA A 133 3.98 15.72 6.23
C ALA A 133 3.73 14.82 7.43
N GLU A 134 3.31 15.37 8.58
CA GLU A 134 2.91 14.55 9.73
C GLU A 134 1.78 13.59 9.33
N THR A 135 0.73 14.12 8.70
CA THR A 135 -0.43 13.32 8.29
C THR A 135 -0.77 13.51 6.82
N LEU A 136 -0.58 12.45 6.02
CA LEU A 136 -1.09 12.34 4.66
C LEU A 136 -2.28 11.39 4.59
N ARG A 137 -3.44 11.89 4.14
CA ARG A 137 -4.67 11.11 3.95
C ARG A 137 -5.17 11.22 2.51
N CYS A 138 -5.13 10.12 1.78
CA CYS A 138 -5.74 9.99 0.45
C CYS A 138 -6.96 9.07 0.51
N LYS A 139 -8.14 9.61 0.20
CA LYS A 139 -9.42 8.89 0.20
C LYS A 139 -10.25 9.26 -1.04
N PRO A 140 -9.84 8.90 -2.26
CA PRO A 140 -10.73 9.03 -3.41
C PRO A 140 -11.91 8.04 -3.28
N MET A 141 -13.04 8.32 -3.92
CA MET A 141 -14.06 7.30 -4.11
C MET A 141 -13.60 6.36 -5.22
N LEU A 142 -13.42 6.87 -6.45
CA LEU A 142 -12.84 6.12 -7.56
C LEU A 142 -11.53 6.77 -8.00
N ALA A 143 -10.51 5.94 -8.26
CA ALA A 143 -9.33 6.39 -8.98
C ALA A 143 -8.68 5.30 -9.82
N GLU A 144 -8.45 5.52 -11.10
CA GLU A 144 -7.67 4.61 -11.93
C GLU A 144 -6.25 4.47 -11.36
N THR A 145 -5.57 5.59 -11.08
CA THR A 145 -4.24 5.57 -10.48
C THR A 145 -4.11 6.47 -9.25
N LEU A 146 -3.79 5.85 -8.10
CA LEU A 146 -3.41 6.54 -6.87
C LEU A 146 -1.92 6.33 -6.58
N ARG A 147 -1.15 7.43 -6.54
CA ARG A 147 0.29 7.43 -6.25
C ARG A 147 0.60 8.33 -5.06
N CYS A 148 1.03 7.73 -3.96
CA CYS A 148 1.53 8.42 -2.78
C CYS A 148 3.03 8.20 -2.62
N LYS A 149 3.80 9.28 -2.70
CA LYS A 149 5.27 9.27 -2.56
C LYS A 149 5.76 10.44 -1.70
N PRO A 150 5.44 10.50 -0.40
CA PRO A 150 6.09 11.46 0.48
C PRO A 150 7.58 11.13 0.62
N MET A 151 8.42 12.12 0.92
CA MET A 151 9.77 11.82 1.40
C MET A 151 9.67 11.36 2.85
N LEU A 152 9.16 12.20 3.74
CA LEU A 152 8.91 11.87 5.14
C LEU A 152 7.43 11.99 5.47
N ALA A 153 6.88 11.02 6.19
CA ALA A 153 5.57 11.17 6.82
C ALA A 153 5.38 10.28 8.06
N GLU A 154 5.02 10.84 9.20
CA GLU A 154 4.67 10.06 10.40
C GLU A 154 3.51 9.11 10.07
N THR A 155 2.44 9.63 9.46
CA THR A 155 1.25 8.86 9.13
C THR A 155 0.84 9.02 7.66
N LEU A 156 1.01 7.94 6.89
CA LEU A 156 0.44 7.79 5.55
C LEU A 156 -0.80 6.87 5.57
N ARG A 157 -1.98 7.41 5.21
CA ARG A 157 -3.23 6.65 5.09
C ARG A 157 -3.81 6.75 3.68
N CYS A 158 -3.85 5.61 2.98
CA CYS A 158 -4.49 5.49 1.67
C CYS A 158 -5.72 4.58 1.79
N LYS A 159 -6.91 5.13 1.54
CA LYS A 159 -8.19 4.43 1.63
C LYS A 159 -9.11 4.80 0.44
N PRO A 160 -8.76 4.42 -0.80
CA PRO A 160 -9.71 4.51 -1.90
C PRO A 160 -10.89 3.56 -1.67
N MET A 161 -12.07 3.85 -2.22
CA MET A 161 -13.11 2.83 -2.34
C MET A 161 -12.71 1.88 -3.46
N LEU A 162 -12.61 2.37 -4.70
CA LEU A 162 -12.12 1.61 -5.85
C LEU A 162 -10.82 2.23 -6.37
N ALA A 163 -9.82 1.40 -6.66
CA ALA A 163 -8.69 1.84 -7.46
C ALA A 163 -8.09 0.73 -8.31
N GLU A 164 -7.92 0.95 -9.61
CA GLU A 164 -7.22 -0.01 -10.47
C GLU A 164 -5.77 -0.17 -9.97
N THR A 165 -5.02 0.92 -9.84
CA THR A 165 -3.66 0.90 -9.34
C THR A 165 -3.47 1.80 -8.11
N LEU A 166 -3.14 1.21 -6.96
CA LEU A 166 -2.67 1.91 -5.76
C LEU A 166 -1.16 1.69 -5.54
N ARG A 167 -0.38 2.77 -5.52
CA ARG A 167 1.08 2.75 -5.29
C ARG A 167 1.46 3.67 -4.13
N CYS A 168 1.95 3.09 -3.05
CA CYS A 168 2.51 3.81 -1.90
C CYS A 168 4.00 3.55 -1.80
N LYS A 169 4.80 4.61 -1.96
CA LYS A 169 6.27 4.56 -1.90
C LYS A 169 6.83 5.75 -1.10
N PRO A 170 6.60 5.82 0.23
CA PRO A 170 7.30 6.79 1.05
C PRO A 170 8.80 6.46 1.08
N MET A 171 9.67 7.43 1.34
CA MET A 171 11.05 7.12 1.75
C MET A 171 11.01 6.66 3.20
N LEU A 172 10.61 7.53 4.13
CA LEU A 172 10.42 7.19 5.54
C LEU A 172 8.95 7.35 5.94
N ALA A 173 8.41 6.40 6.69
CA ALA A 173 7.13 6.59 7.39
C ALA A 173 7.00 5.73 8.65
N GLU A 174 6.72 6.33 9.81
CA GLU A 174 6.42 5.57 11.03
C GLU A 174 5.22 4.63 10.79
N THR A 175 4.12 5.16 10.25
CA THR A 175 2.91 4.39 10.01
C THR A 175 2.42 4.53 8.57
N LEU A 176 2.49 3.43 7.82
CA LEU A 176 1.87 3.28 6.50
C LEU A 176 0.64 2.37 6.57
N ARG A 177 -0.54 2.90 6.25
CA ARG A 177 -1.81 2.16 6.21
C ARG A 177 -2.46 2.24 4.83
N CYS A 178 -2.54 1.11 4.14
CA CYS A 178 -3.28 0.97 2.89
C CYS A 178 -4.50 0.08 3.10
N LYS A 179 -5.69 0.65 2.90
CA LYS A 179 -6.98 -0.03 3.07
C LYS A 179 -7.94 0.35 1.93
N PRO A 180 -7.68 -0.08 0.67
CA PRO A 180 -8.69 0.04 -0.37
C PRO A 180 -9.88 -0.90 -0.05
N MET A 181 -11.07 -0.60 -0.57
CA MET A 181 -12.12 -1.62 -0.61
C MET A 181 -11.77 -2.59 -1.74
N LEU A 182 -11.75 -2.13 -2.98
CA LEU A 182 -11.33 -2.91 -4.13
C LEU A 182 -10.05 -2.31 -4.75
N ALA A 183 -9.09 -3.17 -5.10
CA ALA A 183 -7.99 -2.75 -5.96
C ALA A 183 -7.42 -3.86 -6.83
N GLU A 184 -7.32 -3.64 -8.13
CA GLU A 184 -6.67 -4.60 -9.05
C GLU A 184 -5.20 -4.80 -8.65
N THR A 185 -4.44 -3.70 -8.54
CA THR A 185 -3.06 -3.73 -8.04
C THR A 185 -2.84 -2.82 -6.84
N LEU A 186 -2.44 -3.42 -5.71
CA LEU A 186 -1.92 -2.71 -4.54
C LEU A 186 -0.41 -2.94 -4.39
N ARG A 187 0.39 -1.87 -4.46
CA ARG A 187 1.85 -1.92 -4.30
C ARG A 187 2.31 -0.99 -3.18
N CYS A 188 2.86 -1.57 -2.12
CA CYS A 188 3.47 -0.85 -1.01
C CYS A 188 4.98 -1.11 -0.99
N LYS A 189 5.78 -0.06 -1.19
CA LYS A 189 7.25 -0.13 -1.22
C LYS A 189 7.87 1.07 -0.47
N PRO A 190 7.74 1.16 0.87
CA PRO A 190 8.52 2.13 1.63
C PRO A 190 10.01 1.76 1.58
N MET A 191 10.90 2.72 1.77
CA MET A 191 12.29 2.40 2.12
C MET A 191 12.32 1.96 3.57
N LEU A 192 11.97 2.84 4.51
CA LEU A 192 11.85 2.54 5.93
C LEU A 192 10.41 2.73 6.41
N ALA A 193 9.91 1.80 7.22
CA ALA A 193 8.68 2.02 7.97
C ALA A 193 8.59 1.19 9.25
N GLU A 194 8.38 1.82 10.41
CA GLU A 194 8.13 1.08 11.67
C GLU A 194 6.92 0.16 11.51
N THR A 195 5.80 0.68 11.01
CA THR A 195 4.57 -0.08 10.84
C THR A 195 4.00 0.05 9.43
N LEU A 196 4.02 -1.07 8.68
CA LEU A 196 3.31 -1.22 7.41
C LEU A 196 2.10 -2.13 7.54
N ARG A 197 0.90 -1.59 7.29
CA ARG A 197 -0.37 -2.32 7.33
C ARG A 197 -1.10 -2.25 5.99
N CYS A 198 -1.22 -3.39 5.32
CA CYS A 198 -2.03 -3.55 4.11
C CYS A 198 -3.26 -4.41 4.41
N LYS A 199 -4.45 -3.84 4.26
CA LYS A 199 -5.74 -4.50 4.50
C LYS A 199 -6.76 -4.13 3.41
N PRO A 200 -6.58 -4.56 2.15
CA PRO A 200 -7.66 -4.45 1.16
C PRO A 200 -8.82 -5.37 1.54
N MET A 201 -10.04 -5.07 1.07
CA MET A 201 -11.11 -6.06 1.10
C MET A 201 -10.88 -7.08 -0.02
N LEU A 202 -10.85 -6.62 -1.27
CA LEU A 202 -10.48 -7.44 -2.43
C LEU A 202 -9.26 -6.85 -3.13
N ALA A 203 -8.34 -7.70 -3.56
CA ALA A 203 -7.29 -7.30 -4.50
C ALA A 203 -6.76 -8.45 -5.35
N GLU A 204 -6.77 -8.32 -6.67
CA GLU A 204 -6.13 -9.32 -7.56
C GLU A 204 -4.64 -9.46 -7.24
N THR A 205 -3.95 -8.32 -7.09
CA THR A 205 -2.52 -8.31 -6.81
C THR A 205 -2.16 -7.43 -5.63
N LEU A 206 -1.74 -8.02 -4.51
CA LEU A 206 -1.14 -7.31 -3.38
C LEU A 206 0.37 -7.57 -3.29
N ARG A 207 1.17 -6.50 -3.41
CA ARG A 207 2.64 -6.56 -3.32
C ARG A 207 3.17 -5.64 -2.23
N CYS A 208 3.72 -6.22 -1.17
CA CYS A 208 4.43 -5.52 -0.10
C CYS A 208 5.92 -5.80 -0.20
N LYS A 209 6.72 -4.75 -0.45
CA LYS A 209 8.19 -4.84 -0.56
C LYS A 209 8.86 -3.65 0.16
N PRO A 210 8.77 -3.54 1.50
CA PRO A 210 9.60 -2.59 2.22
C PRO A 210 11.08 -2.99 2.15
N MET A 211 12.00 -2.03 2.25
CA MET A 211 13.41 -2.37 2.50
C MET A 211 13.55 -2.76 3.97
N LEU A 212 13.27 -1.85 4.89
CA LEU A 212 13.23 -2.13 6.33
C LEU A 212 11.82 -1.90 6.90
N ALA A 213 11.35 -2.80 7.75
CA ALA A 213 10.17 -2.56 8.56
C ALA A 213 10.15 -3.35 9.87
N GLU A 214 9.99 -2.70 11.03
CA GLU A 214 9.80 -3.40 12.31
C GLU A 214 8.57 -4.31 12.25
N THR A 215 7.44 -3.79 11.78
CA THR A 215 6.18 -4.53 11.69
C THR A 215 5.55 -4.43 10.30
N LEU A 216 5.57 -5.53 9.57
CA LEU A 216 4.85 -5.72 8.31
C LEU A 216 3.61 -6.61 8.51
N ARG A 217 2.40 -6.06 8.34
CA ARG A 217 1.12 -6.78 8.44
C ARG A 217 0.33 -6.73 7.14
N CYS A 218 0.14 -7.88 6.49
CA CYS A 218 -0.70 -8.05 5.32
C CYS A 218 -1.92 -8.89 5.67
N LYS A 219 -3.11 -8.30 5.59
CA LYS A 219 -4.39 -8.95 5.90
C LYS A 219 -5.47 -8.60 4.87
N PRO A 220 -5.35 -9.03 3.60
CA PRO A 220 -6.47 -8.92 2.66
C PRO A 220 -7.61 -9.85 3.10
N MET A 221 -8.85 -9.51 2.74
CA MET A 221 -9.96 -10.46 2.88
C MET A 221 -9.89 -11.47 1.72
N LEU A 222 -9.93 -11.01 0.47
CA LEU A 222 -9.67 -11.84 -0.72
C LEU A 222 -8.47 -11.29 -1.49
N ALA A 223 -7.60 -12.18 -1.99
CA ALA A 223 -6.61 -11.82 -3.00
C ALA A 223 -6.15 -12.99 -3.87
N GLU A 224 -6.21 -12.87 -5.20
CA GLU A 224 -5.65 -13.88 -6.10
C GLU A 224 -4.14 -14.04 -5.85
N THR A 225 -3.41 -12.93 -5.75
CA THR A 225 -1.97 -12.96 -5.51
C THR A 225 -1.52 -12.03 -4.39
N LEU A 226 -1.04 -12.63 -3.30
CA LEU A 226 -0.42 -11.95 -2.18
C LEU A 226 1.09 -12.20 -2.16
N ARG A 227 1.90 -11.16 -2.38
CA ARG A 227 3.38 -11.23 -2.38
C ARG A 227 3.97 -10.31 -1.32
N CYS A 228 4.60 -10.89 -0.31
CA CYS A 228 5.32 -10.19 0.75
C CYS A 228 6.81 -10.48 0.62
N LYS A 229 7.61 -9.45 0.31
CA LYS A 229 9.06 -9.55 0.13
C LYS A 229 9.79 -8.37 0.80
N PRO A 230 9.78 -8.26 2.14
CA PRO A 230 10.66 -7.31 2.82
C PRO A 230 12.13 -7.72 2.65
N MET A 231 13.07 -6.77 2.70
CA MET A 231 14.47 -7.13 2.87
C MET A 231 14.69 -7.50 4.35
N LEU A 232 14.50 -6.56 5.26
CA LEU A 232 14.55 -6.81 6.71
C LEU A 232 13.18 -6.55 7.34
N ALA A 233 12.74 -7.42 8.24
CA ALA A 233 11.62 -7.13 9.13
C ALA A 233 11.65 -7.91 10.45
N GLU A 234 11.59 -7.24 11.60
CA GLU A 234 11.46 -7.92 12.90
C GLU A 234 10.19 -8.79 12.94
N THR A 235 9.07 -8.24 12.47
CA THR A 235 7.78 -8.92 12.49
C THR A 235 7.07 -8.89 11.13
N LEU A 236 7.06 -10.03 10.43
CA LEU A 236 6.25 -10.24 9.23
C LEU A 236 5.02 -11.10 9.53
N ARG A 237 3.81 -10.54 9.40
CA ARG A 237 2.53 -11.24 9.56
C ARG A 237 1.71 -11.21 8.27
N CYS A 238 1.49 -12.36 7.67
CA CYS A 238 0.61 -12.55 6.51
C CYS A 238 -0.60 -13.37 6.93
N LYS A 239 -1.79 -12.76 6.91
CA LYS A 239 -3.06 -13.41 7.29
C LYS A 239 -4.18 -13.05 6.31
N PRO A 240 -4.14 -13.51 5.05
CA PRO A 240 -5.29 -13.40 4.16
C PRO A 240 -6.43 -14.29 4.68
N MET A 241 -7.69 -13.95 4.38
CA MET A 241 -8.78 -14.93 4.58
C MET A 241 -8.76 -15.95 3.46
N LEU A 242 -8.90 -15.49 2.20
CA LEU A 242 -8.74 -16.32 1.01
C LEU A 242 -7.60 -15.78 0.14
N ALA A 243 -6.76 -16.66 -0.39
CA ALA A 243 -5.85 -16.30 -1.47
C ALA A 243 -5.45 -17.47 -2.36
N GLU A 244 -5.59 -17.38 -3.68
CA GLU A 244 -5.10 -18.44 -4.59
C GLU A 244 -3.59 -18.63 -4.43
N THR A 245 -2.84 -17.52 -4.38
CA THR A 245 -1.38 -17.57 -4.22
C THR A 245 -0.88 -16.65 -3.11
N LEU A 246 -0.30 -17.24 -2.07
CA LEU A 246 0.42 -16.54 -1.01
C LEU A 246 1.92 -16.83 -1.11
N ARG A 247 2.72 -15.80 -1.41
CA ARG A 247 4.19 -15.88 -1.47
C ARG A 247 4.83 -14.95 -0.43
N CYS A 248 5.48 -15.54 0.56
CA CYS A 248 6.26 -14.83 1.58
C CYS A 248 7.74 -15.13 1.38
N LYS A 249 8.54 -14.12 1.03
CA LYS A 249 9.98 -14.23 0.80
C LYS A 249 10.74 -13.07 1.46
N PRO A 250 10.79 -12.97 2.81
CA PRO A 250 11.70 -12.04 3.46
C PRO A 250 13.16 -12.48 3.25
N MET A 251 14.11 -11.53 3.24
CA MET A 251 15.52 -11.90 3.37
C MET A 251 15.80 -12.22 4.84
N LEU A 252 15.71 -11.24 5.74
CA LEU A 252 15.82 -11.47 7.19
C LEU A 252 14.49 -11.17 7.88
N ALA A 253 14.07 -12.04 8.81
CA ALA A 253 13.01 -11.71 9.74
C ALA A 253 13.11 -12.47 11.07
N GLU A 254 13.14 -11.77 12.21
CA GLU A 254 13.08 -12.42 13.53
C GLU A 254 11.81 -13.27 13.66
N THR A 255 10.66 -12.72 13.24
CA THR A 255 9.39 -13.42 13.32
C THR A 255 8.60 -13.39 12.01
N LEU A 256 8.49 -14.54 11.36
CA LEU A 256 7.64 -14.76 10.19
C LEU A 256 6.42 -15.61 10.56
N ARG A 257 5.22 -15.01 10.49
CA ARG A 257 3.94 -15.68 10.72
C ARG A 257 3.06 -15.64 9.48
N CYS A 258 2.85 -16.80 8.86
CA CYS A 258 1.92 -16.98 7.74
C CYS A 258 0.72 -17.82 8.21
N LYS A 259 -0.47 -17.20 8.23
CA LYS A 259 -1.73 -17.85 8.66
C LYS A 259 -2.88 -17.49 7.72
N PRO A 260 -2.90 -17.99 6.46
CA PRO A 260 -4.10 -17.90 5.62
C PRO A 260 -5.21 -18.78 6.21
N MET A 261 -6.48 -18.43 6.01
CA MET A 261 -7.56 -19.40 6.25
C MET A 261 -7.60 -20.41 5.11
N LEU A 262 -7.87 -19.95 3.88
CA LEU A 262 -7.78 -20.78 2.67
C LEU A 262 -6.70 -20.23 1.73
N ALA A 263 -5.87 -21.11 1.18
CA ALA A 263 -5.03 -20.76 0.05
C ALA A 263 -4.66 -21.94 -0.85
N GLU A 264 -4.93 -21.89 -2.15
CA GLU A 264 -4.53 -22.98 -3.07
C GLU A 264 -3.01 -23.20 -3.02
N THR A 265 -2.23 -22.12 -3.07
CA THR A 265 -0.78 -22.18 -3.02
C THR A 265 -0.20 -21.29 -1.94
N LEU A 266 0.42 -21.91 -0.92
CA LEU A 266 1.19 -21.22 0.10
C LEU A 266 2.69 -21.52 -0.09
N ARG A 267 3.46 -20.47 -0.34
CA ARG A 267 4.91 -20.52 -0.54
C ARG A 267 5.65 -19.59 0.43
N CYS A 268 6.41 -20.17 1.35
CA CYS A 268 7.23 -19.46 2.34
C CYS A 268 8.71 -19.78 2.16
N TYR A 269 9.50 -18.77 1.80
CA TYR A 269 10.93 -18.88 1.52
C TYR A 269 11.71 -17.73 2.18
N PRO A 270 11.82 -17.69 3.51
CA PRO A 270 12.77 -16.79 4.16
C PRO A 270 14.22 -17.24 3.91
N VAL A 271 15.16 -16.30 3.78
CA VAL A 271 16.60 -16.62 3.82
C VAL A 271 16.97 -16.96 5.26
N LEU A 272 16.79 -16.01 6.18
CA LEU A 272 17.01 -16.18 7.62
C LEU A 272 15.74 -15.83 8.39
N ALA A 273 15.35 -16.68 9.35
CA ALA A 273 14.34 -16.31 10.33
C ALA A 273 14.48 -17.04 11.67
N GLU A 274 14.59 -16.33 12.79
CA GLU A 274 14.63 -16.96 14.13
C GLU A 274 13.36 -17.78 14.38
N THR A 275 12.20 -17.21 14.06
CA THR A 275 10.91 -17.88 14.24
C THR A 275 10.08 -17.91 12.96
N LEU A 276 9.89 -19.10 12.41
CA LEU A 276 9.00 -19.35 11.27
C LEU A 276 7.77 -20.12 11.72
N ARG A 277 6.59 -19.49 11.62
CA ARG A 277 5.29 -20.13 11.89
C ARG A 277 4.40 -20.08 10.66
N CYS A 278 4.16 -21.24 10.05
CA CYS A 278 3.22 -21.41 8.93
C CYS A 278 2.04 -22.27 9.38
N LYS A 279 0.84 -21.67 9.45
CA LYS A 279 -0.39 -22.34 9.88
C LYS A 279 -1.56 -22.01 8.94
N PRO A 280 -1.60 -22.57 7.72
CA PRO A 280 -2.83 -22.55 6.91
C PRO A 280 -3.90 -23.43 7.57
N MET A 281 -5.17 -23.02 7.52
CA MET A 281 -6.28 -23.91 7.88
C MET A 281 -6.52 -24.92 6.74
N LEU A 282 -6.67 -24.42 5.51
CA LEU A 282 -6.70 -25.22 4.29
C LEU A 282 -5.71 -24.66 3.26
N ALA A 283 -4.97 -25.55 2.61
CA ALA A 283 -4.19 -25.23 1.41
C ALA A 283 -4.04 -26.44 0.51
N GLU A 284 -4.08 -26.30 -0.82
CA GLU A 284 -3.84 -27.46 -1.70
C GLU A 284 -2.36 -27.80 -1.77
N THR A 285 -1.52 -26.76 -1.86
CA THR A 285 -0.06 -26.89 -1.91
C THR A 285 0.59 -26.03 -0.83
N LEU A 286 1.41 -26.65 0.01
CA LEU A 286 2.24 -25.96 0.98
C LEU A 286 3.73 -26.22 0.71
N ARG A 287 4.45 -25.16 0.35
CA ARG A 287 5.91 -25.16 0.21
C ARG A 287 6.55 -24.22 1.22
N CYS A 288 7.27 -24.78 2.19
CA CYS A 288 8.05 -24.03 3.16
C CYS A 288 9.51 -24.47 3.06
N LYS A 289 10.40 -23.58 2.59
CA LYS A 289 11.84 -23.83 2.53
C LYS A 289 12.61 -22.61 3.07
N PRO A 290 12.81 -22.50 4.40
CA PRO A 290 13.79 -21.56 4.96
C PRO A 290 15.22 -22.02 4.61
N MET A 291 16.18 -21.10 4.42
CA MET A 291 17.60 -21.50 4.40
C MET A 291 18.13 -21.70 5.81
N LEU A 292 17.84 -20.80 6.75
CA LEU A 292 18.09 -21.03 8.18
C LEU A 292 16.90 -20.56 9.00
N ALA A 293 16.50 -21.38 9.97
CA ALA A 293 15.56 -20.98 11.00
C ALA A 293 15.82 -21.70 12.33
N GLU A 294 15.89 -20.95 13.42
CA GLU A 294 16.09 -21.52 14.76
C GLU A 294 14.85 -22.32 15.20
N THR A 295 13.66 -21.75 14.98
CA THR A 295 12.38 -22.39 15.31
C THR A 295 11.47 -22.47 14.08
N LEU A 296 11.19 -23.70 13.66
CA LEU A 296 10.24 -24.00 12.58
C LEU A 296 8.97 -24.62 13.15
N ARG A 297 7.81 -23.98 12.96
CA ARG A 297 6.50 -24.56 13.23
C ARG A 297 5.61 -24.52 12.00
N VAL A 298 5.36 -25.68 11.42
CA VAL A 298 4.39 -25.88 10.34
C VAL A 298 3.27 -26.76 10.89
N SER A 299 2.03 -26.24 10.95
CA SER A 299 0.85 -27.03 11.35
C SER A 299 -0.27 -26.84 10.34
N ARG A 300 -1.13 -27.85 10.19
CA ARG A 300 -2.26 -27.87 9.25
C ARG A 300 -3.45 -28.53 9.92
N ASP A 301 -4.64 -28.13 9.52
CA ASP A 301 -5.89 -28.66 10.07
C ASP A 301 -6.60 -29.65 9.11
N ALA A 302 -6.09 -29.87 7.88
CA ALA A 302 -6.66 -30.79 6.86
C ALA A 302 -5.59 -31.34 5.86
N PRO A 303 -5.91 -32.31 4.95
CA PRO A 303 -4.93 -32.95 4.06
C PRO A 303 -4.49 -32.01 2.91
N VAL A 304 -3.17 -31.97 2.65
CA VAL A 304 -2.50 -31.00 1.74
C VAL A 304 -1.26 -31.65 1.13
N LEU A 305 -0.95 -31.41 -0.15
CA LEU A 305 0.35 -31.78 -0.74
C LEU A 305 1.47 -30.94 -0.11
N ALA A 306 2.22 -31.59 0.80
CA ALA A 306 3.29 -31.01 1.60
C ALA A 306 4.64 -31.13 0.91
N SER A 307 5.41 -30.05 0.82
CA SER A 307 6.87 -30.17 0.71
C SER A 307 7.55 -29.23 1.70
N VAL A 308 8.24 -29.80 2.68
CA VAL A 308 9.13 -29.08 3.61
C VAL A 308 10.53 -29.65 3.38
N SER A 309 11.43 -28.87 2.78
CA SER A 309 12.84 -29.30 2.71
C SER A 309 13.57 -28.76 3.95
N ARG A 310 14.26 -29.68 4.65
CA ARG A 310 15.09 -29.39 5.82
C ARG A 310 16.55 -29.53 5.41
N ASP A 311 17.04 -28.62 4.58
CA ASP A 311 18.43 -28.65 4.12
C ASP A 311 19.36 -27.90 5.11
N ALA A 312 18.97 -27.77 6.40
CA ALA A 312 19.60 -26.86 7.36
C ALA A 312 19.44 -27.33 8.83
N PRO A 313 20.36 -26.97 9.75
CA PRO A 313 20.30 -27.36 11.16
C PRO A 313 19.11 -26.68 11.86
N VAL A 314 18.18 -27.46 12.40
CA VAL A 314 16.97 -26.99 13.09
C VAL A 314 16.85 -27.70 14.43
N LEU A 315 16.71 -26.96 15.55
CA LEU A 315 16.29 -27.53 16.84
C LEU A 315 14.77 -27.80 16.78
N ALA A 316 14.40 -29.02 16.40
CA ALA A 316 13.04 -29.38 16.06
C ALA A 316 12.19 -29.74 17.29
N GLY A 317 11.10 -29.00 17.50
CA GLY A 317 9.93 -29.46 18.28
C GLY A 317 8.79 -29.76 17.30
N VAL A 318 8.68 -31.01 16.86
CA VAL A 318 7.53 -31.50 16.07
C VAL A 318 6.45 -31.94 17.06
N SER A 319 5.23 -31.41 16.93
CA SER A 319 4.07 -31.97 17.62
C SER A 319 3.33 -32.82 16.61
N ASP A 320 3.46 -34.13 16.78
CA ASP A 320 3.00 -35.14 15.83
C ASP A 320 1.49 -35.30 15.86
N ARG A 321 0.87 -35.08 14.70
CA ARG A 321 -0.33 -35.79 14.28
C ARG A 321 -0.15 -36.08 12.79
N TRP A 322 0.69 -37.08 12.49
CA TRP A 322 1.03 -37.50 11.13
C TRP A 322 0.10 -38.61 10.68
N SER A 323 -0.66 -38.38 9.62
CA SER A 323 -1.27 -39.44 8.82
C SER A 323 -1.34 -39.00 7.36
N ALA A 324 -0.91 -39.91 6.49
CA ALA A 324 -0.98 -39.94 5.02
C ALA A 324 0.16 -39.28 4.19
N LEU A 325 0.90 -40.17 3.52
CA LEU A 325 1.73 -40.04 2.30
C LEU A 325 2.75 -38.89 2.25
N VAL A 326 3.91 -39.14 2.86
CA VAL A 326 5.17 -38.49 2.49
C VAL A 326 5.79 -39.30 1.36
N GLN A 327 5.83 -38.77 0.13
CA GLN A 327 6.82 -39.23 -0.85
C GLN A 327 8.16 -38.60 -0.47
N THR A 328 8.96 -39.32 0.31
CA THR A 328 10.39 -39.06 0.41
C THR A 328 11.05 -39.63 -0.85
N SER A 329 11.44 -38.78 -1.80
CA SER A 329 12.44 -39.21 -2.78
C SER A 329 13.81 -39.18 -2.10
N SER A 330 14.13 -40.22 -1.32
CA SER A 330 15.49 -40.52 -0.92
C SER A 330 16.16 -41.25 -2.07
N ALA A 331 16.99 -40.55 -2.83
CA ALA A 331 18.06 -41.20 -3.56
C ALA A 331 19.15 -41.56 -2.53
N ASP A 332 19.64 -42.79 -2.65
CA ASP A 332 20.93 -43.32 -2.20
C ASP A 332 21.09 -43.82 -0.75
N CYS A 333 21.23 -45.17 -0.68
CA CYS A 333 22.33 -45.93 -0.06
C CYS A 333 21.95 -47.02 0.99
N LEU A 334 22.20 -48.27 0.57
CA LEU A 334 22.75 -49.42 1.30
C LEU A 334 21.80 -50.30 2.17
N THR A 335 21.54 -51.51 1.65
CA THR A 335 21.21 -52.80 2.34
C THR A 335 22.31 -53.22 3.35
N PRO A 336 22.10 -54.11 4.36
CA PRO A 336 21.46 -55.44 4.18
C PRO A 336 20.66 -56.09 5.34
N GLN A 337 19.89 -57.11 4.92
CA GLN A 337 19.56 -58.39 5.58
C GLN A 337 18.74 -58.42 6.89
N ALA A 338 17.50 -58.96 6.80
CA ALA A 338 17.17 -60.32 7.27
C ALA A 338 15.64 -60.52 7.33
N ALA A 339 15.11 -61.40 6.46
CA ALA A 339 14.00 -62.33 6.75
C ALA A 339 13.49 -62.94 5.44
N ARG A 340 13.54 -64.28 5.32
CA ARG A 340 12.32 -65.11 5.25
C ARG A 340 12.65 -66.58 4.94
N LEU A 341 12.19 -67.43 5.86
CA LEU A 341 11.76 -68.80 5.63
C LEU A 341 10.71 -68.86 4.51
N LEU A 342 10.82 -69.87 3.64
CA LEU A 342 9.73 -70.73 3.16
C LEU A 342 10.28 -71.69 2.09
N MET A 343 10.49 -72.96 2.46
CA MET A 343 10.52 -74.08 1.51
C MET A 343 9.87 -75.28 2.17
N ALA A 344 8.79 -75.77 1.56
CA ALA A 344 8.28 -77.12 1.76
C ALA A 344 7.72 -77.61 0.43
N LEU A 345 8.40 -78.58 -0.18
CA LEU A 345 7.85 -79.61 -1.05
C LEU A 345 8.78 -80.85 -0.90
N PRO A 346 8.24 -82.08 -0.86
CA PRO A 346 8.98 -83.28 -0.50
C PRO A 346 9.46 -84.04 -1.73
N ASP A 347 10.63 -84.67 -1.66
CA ASP A 347 11.00 -85.80 -2.50
C ASP A 347 11.53 -86.93 -1.59
N THR A 348 10.92 -88.12 -1.70
CA THR A 348 11.37 -89.36 -1.05
C THR A 348 12.38 -90.12 -1.95
N PRO A 349 13.24 -90.98 -1.36
CA PRO A 349 14.48 -91.41 -2.01
C PRO A 349 14.37 -92.77 -2.74
N ALA A 350 15.10 -92.89 -3.84
CA ALA A 350 15.92 -94.02 -4.33
C ALA A 350 16.01 -93.98 -5.85
#